data_AF-A0A1V5JNL2-F1
#
_entry.id   AF-A0A1V5JNL2-F1
#
_cell.length_a   1.000
_cell.length_b   1.000
_cell.length_c   1.000
_cell.angle_alpha   90.00
_cell.angle_beta   90.00
_cell.angle_gamma   90.00
#
_symmetry.space_group_name_H-M   'P 1'
#
loop_
_entity.id
_entity.type
_entity.pdbx_description
1 polymer ?
#
loop_
_entity_poly.entity_id
_entity_poly.type
_entity_poly.pdbx_seq_one_letter_code
_entity_poly.pdbx_strand_id
1 'polypeptide(L)'
;MRYIVLLLSMFVGYGCSNTINKNPIQTVNTKSIIDTIRLKSLPSIGDILGDSIRLTGKNRGLLVNSSEICTSTTILNNGIIFDIAWDKDYRVNFIGTTDSGFIANENVRVDMTLKSIKDIQNVDILKMAGWGYYIKLKSGWFAGFCIGKTCTDRELKDDDKVTFIFKR
;
A
#
# COMPACT_ATOMS: atom_id res chain seq x y z
N MET A 1 -71.92 -1.83 -10.86
CA MET A 1 -72.73 -0.82 -10.15
C MET A 1 -71.80 -0.06 -9.19
N ARG A 2 -71.88 1.28 -9.19
CA ARG A 2 -71.30 2.25 -8.23
C ARG A 2 -69.85 2.79 -8.46
N TYR A 3 -69.81 3.92 -9.18
CA TYR A 3 -69.17 5.23 -8.90
C TYR A 3 -68.16 5.33 -7.74
N ILE A 4 -66.92 5.76 -8.00
CA ILE A 4 -66.35 7.14 -7.86
C ILE A 4 -66.43 7.70 -6.43
N VAL A 5 -65.28 7.98 -5.81
CA VAL A 5 -64.91 9.29 -5.21
C VAL A 5 -63.37 9.43 -5.17
N LEU A 6 -62.88 10.47 -5.84
CA LEU A 6 -61.55 11.08 -5.73
C LEU A 6 -61.40 11.80 -4.40
N LEU A 7 -60.24 11.71 -3.76
CA LEU A 7 -59.80 12.74 -2.81
C LEU A 7 -58.29 12.96 -2.93
N LEU A 8 -57.98 14.01 -3.69
CA LEU A 8 -56.74 14.78 -3.60
C LEU A 8 -56.56 15.25 -2.16
N SER A 9 -55.38 15.00 -1.59
CA SER A 9 -54.85 15.88 -0.55
C SER A 9 -53.45 16.32 -0.97
N MET A 10 -53.39 17.58 -1.43
CA MET A 10 -52.15 18.35 -1.52
C MET A 10 -51.67 18.64 -0.11
N PHE A 11 -50.45 18.25 0.22
CA PHE A 11 -49.70 18.88 1.29
C PHE A 11 -48.52 19.64 0.67
N VAL A 12 -48.69 20.96 0.59
CA VAL A 12 -47.63 21.93 0.31
C VAL A 12 -46.98 22.26 1.65
N GLY A 13 -45.83 21.65 1.91
CA GLY A 13 -44.96 22.00 3.04
C GLY A 13 -43.84 22.92 2.57
N TYR A 14 -43.89 24.19 3.00
CA TYR A 14 -42.86 25.19 2.78
C TYR A 14 -41.60 24.92 3.61
N GLY A 15 -40.45 24.98 2.93
CA GLY A 15 -39.25 25.74 3.30
C GLY A 15 -38.61 25.58 4.68
N CYS A 16 -37.36 25.08 4.68
CA CYS A 16 -36.20 25.75 5.30
C CYS A 16 -34.91 25.16 4.73
N SER A 17 -34.36 25.79 3.68
CA SER A 17 -32.99 25.53 3.22
C SER A 17 -32.00 26.20 4.16
N ASN A 18 -31.42 25.43 5.08
CA ASN A 18 -30.17 25.80 5.75
C ASN A 18 -29.01 25.15 4.99
N THR A 19 -28.44 25.90 4.05
CA THR A 19 -27.19 25.52 3.38
C THR A 19 -26.03 25.72 4.35
N ILE A 20 -25.81 24.75 5.24
CA ILE A 20 -24.59 24.68 6.03
C ILE A 20 -23.47 24.27 5.06
N ASN A 21 -22.66 25.25 4.68
CA ASN A 21 -21.41 25.03 3.95
C ASN A 21 -20.43 24.27 4.87
N LYS A 22 -20.58 22.95 4.96
CA LYS A 22 -19.54 22.08 5.48
C LYS A 22 -18.53 21.91 4.35
N ASN A 23 -17.47 22.72 4.37
CA ASN A 23 -16.22 22.27 3.80
C ASN A 23 -15.98 20.86 4.34
N PRO A 24 -15.78 19.83 3.49
CA PRO A 24 -15.38 18.54 3.99
C PRO A 24 -14.02 18.75 4.67
N ILE A 25 -14.06 18.84 6.00
CA ILE A 25 -12.89 18.57 6.83
C ILE A 25 -12.48 17.19 6.37
N GLN A 26 -11.39 17.13 5.61
CA GLN A 26 -10.74 15.88 5.29
C GLN A 26 -10.38 15.28 6.64
N THR A 27 -11.21 14.35 7.10
CA THR A 27 -10.90 13.49 8.22
C THR A 27 -9.74 12.63 7.74
N VAL A 28 -8.51 13.17 7.85
CA VAL A 28 -7.30 12.36 7.80
C VAL A 28 -7.56 11.22 8.74
N ASN A 29 -7.51 10.00 8.22
CA ASN A 29 -7.81 8.76 8.93
C ASN A 29 -6.76 8.54 10.04
N THR A 30 -6.85 9.32 11.11
CA THR A 30 -5.93 9.38 12.25
C THR A 30 -5.96 8.10 13.08
N LYS A 31 -6.95 7.24 12.85
CA LYS A 31 -7.06 5.92 13.49
C LYS A 31 -5.96 4.95 13.07
N SER A 32 -5.23 5.22 11.98
CA SER A 32 -4.15 4.35 11.48
C SER A 32 -2.77 4.62 12.08
N ILE A 33 -2.54 5.77 12.73
CA ILE A 33 -1.17 6.18 13.13
C ILE A 33 -0.82 5.79 14.57
N ILE A 34 -1.83 5.62 15.43
CA ILE A 34 -1.63 5.39 16.88
C ILE A 34 -1.06 3.99 17.18
N ASP A 35 -1.28 3.03 16.27
CA ASP A 35 -0.95 1.63 16.51
C ASP A 35 0.30 1.15 15.76
N THR A 36 1.00 2.05 15.09
CA THR A 36 2.19 1.73 14.30
C THR A 36 3.43 1.78 15.18
N ILE A 37 4.19 0.68 15.26
CA ILE A 37 5.44 0.64 16.02
C ILE A 37 6.44 1.61 15.41
N ARG A 38 7.00 2.50 16.24
CA ARG A 38 8.01 3.45 15.80
C ARG A 38 9.41 2.89 16.02
N LEU A 39 10.17 2.74 14.95
CA LEU A 39 11.57 2.33 15.03
C LEU A 39 12.48 3.49 14.65
N LYS A 40 13.62 3.61 15.34
CA LYS A 40 14.69 4.57 14.99
C LYS A 40 15.41 4.17 13.70
N SER A 41 15.59 2.88 13.47
CA SER A 41 16.19 2.30 12.28
C SER A 41 15.40 1.09 11.80
N LEU A 42 15.39 0.85 10.49
CA LEU A 42 14.87 -0.39 9.92
C LEU A 42 15.79 -1.57 10.28
N PRO A 43 15.26 -2.77 10.56
CA PRO A 43 16.08 -3.97 10.59
C PRO A 43 16.61 -4.29 9.19
N SER A 44 17.63 -5.13 9.13
CA SER A 44 18.14 -5.72 7.89
C SER A 44 17.44 -7.04 7.60
N ILE A 45 17.47 -7.45 6.33
CA ILE A 45 17.09 -8.82 5.97
C ILE A 45 18.01 -9.80 6.71
N GLY A 46 17.42 -10.81 7.35
CA GLY A 46 18.08 -11.84 8.16
C GLY A 46 18.17 -11.52 9.66
N ASP A 47 17.92 -10.28 10.08
CA ASP A 47 17.92 -9.89 11.50
C ASP A 47 16.81 -10.61 12.25
N ILE A 48 17.08 -10.97 13.51
CA ILE A 48 16.05 -11.52 14.41
C ILE A 48 15.14 -10.38 14.86
N LEU A 49 13.85 -10.55 14.63
CA LEU A 49 12.86 -9.55 15.00
C LEU A 49 12.55 -9.59 16.50
N GLY A 50 12.67 -8.45 17.17
CA GLY A 50 12.43 -8.34 18.62
C GLY A 50 10.98 -8.60 19.03
N ASP A 51 10.79 -9.10 20.25
CA ASP A 51 9.50 -9.49 20.83
C ASP A 51 8.47 -8.35 20.80
N SER A 52 8.91 -7.11 20.99
CA SER A 52 8.06 -5.92 20.93
C SER A 52 7.38 -5.73 19.58
N ILE A 53 7.98 -6.25 18.50
CA ILE A 53 7.43 -6.20 17.14
C ILE A 53 6.60 -7.46 16.87
N ARG A 54 7.09 -8.63 17.31
CA ARG A 54 6.44 -9.92 17.05
C ARG A 54 5.13 -10.11 17.80
N LEU A 55 5.04 -9.60 19.03
CA LEU A 55 3.90 -9.83 19.92
C LEU A 55 2.82 -8.76 19.79
N THR A 56 2.84 -7.96 18.72
CA THR A 56 1.77 -7.00 18.48
C THR A 56 0.48 -7.76 18.19
N GLY A 57 -0.63 -7.35 18.79
CA GLY A 57 -1.95 -7.92 18.51
C GLY A 57 -2.49 -7.62 17.10
N LYS A 58 -1.66 -7.08 16.20
CA LYS A 58 -2.04 -6.57 14.88
C LYS A 58 -1.28 -7.21 13.73
N ASN A 59 -0.63 -8.35 13.98
CA ASN A 59 0.04 -9.08 12.93
C ASN A 59 -0.95 -9.53 11.85
N ARG A 60 -0.52 -9.51 10.59
CA ARG A 60 -1.32 -9.91 9.41
C ARG A 60 -0.49 -10.77 8.47
N GLY A 61 -1.17 -11.55 7.63
CA GLY A 61 -0.51 -12.26 6.53
C GLY A 61 -0.12 -11.29 5.42
N LEU A 62 1.12 -11.38 4.94
CA LEU A 62 1.62 -10.64 3.78
C LEU A 62 2.17 -11.62 2.75
N LEU A 63 1.74 -11.47 1.50
CA LEU A 63 2.24 -12.24 0.37
C LEU A 63 3.62 -11.70 -0.05
N VAL A 64 4.70 -12.39 0.34
CA VAL A 64 6.08 -11.94 0.09
C VAL A 64 6.65 -12.47 -1.24
N ASN A 65 6.00 -13.49 -1.80
CA ASN A 65 6.19 -14.02 -3.15
C ASN A 65 4.91 -14.76 -3.61
N SER A 66 4.87 -15.29 -4.83
CA SER A 66 3.69 -15.96 -5.40
C SER A 66 3.21 -17.21 -4.64
N SER A 67 4.02 -17.77 -3.74
CA SER A 67 3.74 -19.03 -3.05
C SER A 67 3.79 -18.95 -1.52
N GLU A 68 4.09 -17.77 -0.96
CA GLU A 68 4.39 -17.65 0.46
C GLU A 68 3.72 -16.45 1.10
N ILE A 69 2.97 -16.72 2.17
CA ILE A 69 2.41 -15.72 3.07
C ILE A 69 3.18 -15.79 4.37
N CYS A 70 3.82 -14.69 4.75
CA CYS A 70 4.52 -14.55 6.02
C CYS A 70 3.69 -13.75 7.01
N THR A 71 3.97 -13.94 8.30
CA THR A 71 3.46 -13.02 9.33
C THR A 71 4.18 -11.69 9.18
N SER A 72 3.42 -10.61 9.26
CA SER A 72 3.93 -9.26 9.09
C SER A 72 3.30 -8.28 10.06
N THR A 73 3.97 -7.14 10.25
CA THR A 73 3.42 -5.98 10.94
C THR A 73 3.84 -4.71 10.23
N THR A 74 3.13 -3.63 10.55
CA THR A 74 3.40 -2.30 9.99
C THR A 74 4.17 -1.47 11.00
N ILE A 75 5.25 -0.84 10.56
CA ILE A 75 6.09 0.03 11.36
C ILE A 75 6.20 1.43 10.74
N LEU A 76 6.55 2.41 11.56
CA LEU A 76 6.82 3.78 11.17
C LEU A 76 8.30 4.05 11.42
N ASN A 77 9.05 4.35 10.36
CA ASN A 77 10.44 4.75 10.44
C ASN A 77 10.62 6.08 9.71
N ASN A 78 11.08 7.11 10.43
CA ASN A 78 11.33 8.45 9.87
C ASN A 78 10.14 9.04 9.08
N GLY A 79 8.91 8.78 9.54
CA GLY A 79 7.69 9.26 8.88
C GLY A 79 7.20 8.39 7.71
N ILE A 80 7.94 7.34 7.35
CA ILE A 80 7.60 6.41 6.28
C ILE A 80 7.04 5.12 6.88
N ILE A 81 5.94 4.64 6.29
CA ILE A 81 5.29 3.39 6.70
C ILE A 81 5.92 2.22 5.96
N PHE A 82 6.33 1.18 6.69
CA PHE A 82 6.84 -0.06 6.13
C PHE A 82 6.06 -1.26 6.65
N ASP A 83 5.86 -2.24 5.80
CA ASP A 83 5.51 -3.59 6.19
C ASP A 83 6.78 -4.43 6.34
N ILE A 84 6.91 -5.10 7.48
CA ILE A 84 7.99 -6.03 7.76
C ILE A 84 7.38 -7.40 7.95
N ALA A 85 7.88 -8.38 7.21
CA ALA A 85 7.54 -9.79 7.40
C ALA A 85 8.75 -10.60 7.85
N TRP A 86 8.47 -11.71 8.54
CA TRP A 86 9.47 -12.61 9.07
C TRP A 86 9.08 -14.08 8.88
N ASP A 87 10.10 -14.93 8.86
CA ASP A 87 9.96 -16.37 8.76
C ASP A 87 9.64 -17.04 10.11
N LYS A 88 9.54 -18.38 10.09
CA LYS A 88 9.28 -19.19 11.29
C LYS A 88 10.37 -19.11 12.36
N ASP A 89 11.60 -18.74 11.97
CA ASP A 89 12.75 -18.56 12.85
C ASP A 89 12.87 -17.10 13.31
N TYR A 90 11.83 -16.30 13.03
CA TYR A 90 11.70 -14.89 13.35
C TYR A 90 12.73 -13.99 12.69
N ARG A 91 13.31 -14.43 11.57
CA ARG A 91 14.23 -13.62 10.78
C ARG A 91 13.45 -12.78 9.79
N VAL A 92 13.79 -11.51 9.69
CA VAL A 92 13.21 -10.59 8.72
C VAL A 92 13.53 -11.10 7.32
N ASN A 93 12.51 -11.41 6.52
CA ASN A 93 12.67 -11.90 5.15
C ASN A 93 12.03 -10.97 4.11
N PHE A 94 11.31 -9.94 4.56
CA PHE A 94 10.71 -8.95 3.68
C PHE A 94 10.57 -7.61 4.39
N ILE A 95 10.92 -6.53 3.69
CA ILE A 95 10.63 -5.15 4.09
C ILE A 95 10.07 -4.44 2.87
N GLY A 96 8.86 -3.89 2.95
CA GLY A 96 8.23 -3.22 1.82
C GLY A 96 7.51 -1.93 2.22
N THR A 97 7.35 -1.03 1.26
CA THR A 97 6.56 0.20 1.43
C THR A 97 5.85 0.58 0.15
N THR A 98 4.65 1.14 0.29
CA THR A 98 3.90 1.81 -0.78
C THR A 98 3.87 3.33 -0.60
N ASP A 99 4.59 3.84 0.40
CA ASP A 99 4.64 5.26 0.73
C ASP A 99 5.48 6.01 -0.30
N SER A 100 4.89 7.02 -0.94
CA SER A 100 5.56 7.83 -1.96
C SER A 100 6.60 8.80 -1.41
N GLY A 101 6.66 8.97 -0.09
CA GLY A 101 7.74 9.67 0.60
C GLY A 101 9.05 8.87 0.67
N PHE A 102 9.02 7.55 0.45
CA PHE A 102 10.23 6.73 0.40
C PHE A 102 10.98 6.91 -0.91
N ILE A 103 12.28 7.19 -0.81
CA ILE A 103 13.18 7.36 -1.95
C ILE A 103 14.38 6.44 -1.74
N ALA A 104 14.58 5.49 -2.66
CA ALA A 104 15.77 4.65 -2.68
C ALA A 104 17.01 5.47 -3.07
N ASN A 105 18.21 4.95 -2.81
CA ASN A 105 19.47 5.69 -3.01
C ASN A 105 19.71 6.13 -4.47
N GLU A 106 19.09 5.46 -5.44
CA GLU A 106 19.12 5.77 -6.87
C GLU A 106 18.08 6.82 -7.28
N ASN A 107 17.38 7.44 -6.33
CA ASN A 107 16.24 8.33 -6.54
C ASN A 107 15.00 7.65 -7.15
N VAL A 108 14.88 6.33 -6.98
CA VAL A 108 13.68 5.57 -7.35
C VAL A 108 12.66 5.63 -6.21
N ARG A 109 11.40 5.92 -6.55
CA ARG A 109 10.29 6.06 -5.61
C ARG A 109 9.00 5.47 -6.16
N VAL A 110 8.00 5.27 -5.31
CA VAL A 110 6.63 4.92 -5.73
C VAL A 110 6.08 5.99 -6.67
N ASP A 111 5.22 5.58 -7.61
CA ASP A 111 4.66 6.38 -8.71
C ASP A 111 5.62 6.77 -9.84
N MET A 112 6.92 6.43 -9.74
CA MET A 112 7.89 6.62 -10.82
C MET A 112 7.59 5.66 -11.98
N THR A 113 7.75 6.12 -13.22
CA THR A 113 7.50 5.27 -14.40
C THR A 113 8.69 4.36 -14.70
N LEU A 114 8.43 3.21 -15.35
CA LEU A 114 9.48 2.31 -15.83
C LEU A 114 10.53 3.05 -16.68
N LYS A 115 10.08 3.92 -17.59
CA LYS A 115 10.98 4.73 -18.42
C LYS A 115 11.96 5.54 -17.57
N SER A 116 11.46 6.21 -16.53
CA SER A 116 12.32 7.03 -15.66
C SER A 116 13.36 6.19 -14.92
N ILE A 117 13.06 4.92 -14.60
CA ILE A 117 14.04 4.00 -14.00
C ILE A 117 15.09 3.56 -15.03
N LYS A 118 14.67 3.29 -16.27
CA LYS A 118 15.58 2.96 -17.39
C LYS A 118 16.56 4.11 -17.68
N ASP A 119 16.12 5.35 -17.49
CA ASP A 119 16.98 6.53 -17.63
C ASP A 119 18.02 6.65 -16.50
N ILE A 120 17.79 6.03 -15.34
CA ILE A 120 18.70 6.03 -14.17
C ILE A 120 19.69 4.87 -14.21
N GLN A 121 19.24 3.69 -14.65
CA GLN A 121 20.05 2.48 -14.65
C GLN A 121 19.60 1.48 -15.72
N ASN A 122 20.51 0.58 -16.08
CA ASN A 122 20.13 -0.63 -16.80
C ASN A 122 19.17 -1.46 -15.94
N VAL A 123 18.06 -1.88 -16.52
CA VAL A 123 17.02 -2.64 -15.84
C VAL A 123 17.01 -4.08 -16.34
N ASP A 124 16.91 -5.01 -15.40
CA ASP A 124 16.48 -6.37 -15.66
C ASP A 124 15.09 -6.53 -15.05
N ILE A 125 14.10 -6.85 -15.88
CA ILE A 125 12.70 -6.95 -15.47
C ILE A 125 12.41 -8.39 -15.11
N LEU A 126 12.25 -8.64 -13.81
CA LEU A 126 11.86 -9.93 -13.28
C LEU A 126 10.34 -10.00 -13.19
N LYS A 127 9.78 -11.17 -13.52
CA LYS A 127 8.35 -11.45 -13.47
C LYS A 127 8.07 -12.58 -12.50
N MET A 128 7.06 -12.41 -11.66
CA MET A 128 6.52 -13.47 -10.81
C MET A 128 4.99 -13.48 -10.94
N ALA A 129 4.47 -14.50 -11.63
CA ALA A 129 3.04 -14.62 -11.89
C ALA A 129 2.25 -14.67 -10.58
N GLY A 130 1.17 -13.91 -10.50
CA GLY A 130 0.35 -13.80 -9.28
C GLY A 130 0.97 -12.93 -8.18
N TRP A 131 2.09 -12.28 -8.43
CA TRP A 131 2.74 -11.37 -7.47
C TRP A 131 3.10 -10.02 -8.08
N GLY A 132 3.83 -9.99 -9.20
CA GLY A 132 4.15 -8.74 -9.90
C GLY A 132 5.42 -8.79 -10.74
N TYR A 133 5.70 -7.68 -11.40
CA TYR A 133 7.00 -7.39 -12.00
C TYR A 133 7.88 -6.64 -11.01
N TYR A 134 9.19 -6.81 -11.08
CA TYR A 134 10.10 -6.06 -10.23
C TYR A 134 11.48 -5.91 -10.85
N ILE A 135 12.15 -4.82 -10.49
CA ILE A 135 13.48 -4.46 -10.97
C ILE A 135 14.40 -4.31 -9.76
N LYS A 136 15.56 -4.96 -9.81
CA LYS A 136 16.59 -4.82 -8.77
C LYS A 136 17.30 -3.47 -8.88
N LEU A 137 17.42 -2.76 -7.77
CA LEU A 137 18.19 -1.52 -7.63
C LEU A 137 19.58 -1.83 -7.06
N LYS A 138 20.56 -0.95 -7.30
CA LYS A 138 21.96 -1.14 -6.85
C LYS A 138 22.09 -1.19 -5.33
N SER A 139 21.19 -0.53 -4.61
CA SER A 139 21.10 -0.46 -3.15
C SER A 139 20.56 -1.75 -2.51
N GLY A 140 20.22 -2.75 -3.32
CA GLY A 140 19.56 -3.98 -2.90
C GLY A 140 18.06 -3.85 -2.66
N TRP A 141 17.47 -2.68 -2.91
CA TRP A 141 16.01 -2.52 -2.97
C TRP A 141 15.50 -3.02 -4.33
N PHE A 142 14.20 -3.24 -4.43
CA PHE A 142 13.51 -3.60 -5.66
C PHE A 142 12.33 -2.64 -5.88
N ALA A 143 12.16 -2.20 -7.12
CA ALA A 143 10.98 -1.46 -7.54
C ALA A 143 9.94 -2.45 -8.08
N GLY A 144 8.79 -2.56 -7.41
CA GLY A 144 7.71 -3.47 -7.74
C GLY A 144 6.59 -2.80 -8.54
N PHE A 145 6.00 -3.56 -9.46
CA PHE A 145 4.88 -3.15 -10.31
C PHE A 145 3.79 -4.22 -10.24
N CYS A 146 2.57 -3.80 -9.96
CA CYS A 146 1.39 -4.65 -10.06
C CYS A 146 0.54 -4.22 -11.26
N ILE A 147 0.49 -5.07 -12.29
CA ILE A 147 -0.26 -4.80 -13.52
C ILE A 147 -1.55 -5.61 -13.58
N GLY A 148 -2.68 -4.91 -13.49
CA GLY A 148 -4.01 -5.53 -13.52
C GLY A 148 -4.32 -6.32 -12.25
N LYS A 149 -5.25 -7.27 -12.34
CA LYS A 149 -5.78 -8.01 -11.17
C LYS A 149 -4.83 -9.11 -10.68
N THR A 150 -4.04 -9.72 -11.56
CA THR A 150 -3.06 -10.75 -11.18
C THR A 150 -1.67 -10.18 -10.91
N CYS A 151 -1.54 -8.85 -10.92
CA CYS A 151 -0.28 -8.10 -10.95
C CYS A 151 0.63 -8.41 -12.14
N THR A 152 0.22 -9.28 -13.06
CA THR A 152 0.96 -9.69 -14.27
C THR A 152 0.06 -9.86 -15.50
N ASP A 153 -1.10 -9.18 -15.55
CA ASP A 153 -2.15 -9.38 -16.58
C ASP A 153 -1.65 -9.10 -18.02
N ARG A 154 -0.67 -8.19 -18.15
CA ARG A 154 0.01 -7.88 -19.40
C ARG A 154 1.49 -7.61 -19.13
N GLU A 155 2.27 -7.46 -20.20
CA GLU A 155 3.66 -7.01 -20.12
C GLU A 155 3.78 -5.58 -19.58
N LEU A 156 4.91 -5.31 -18.94
CA LEU A 156 5.25 -4.01 -18.37
C LEU A 156 5.62 -3.04 -19.49
N LYS A 157 5.08 -1.83 -19.42
CA LYS A 157 5.27 -0.74 -20.38
C LYS A 157 6.00 0.43 -19.73
N ASP A 158 6.56 1.29 -20.57
CA ASP A 158 7.39 2.43 -20.15
C ASP A 158 6.65 3.46 -19.27
N ASP A 159 5.33 3.54 -19.40
CA ASP A 159 4.45 4.42 -18.63
C ASP A 159 3.91 3.77 -17.35
N ASP A 160 4.11 2.46 -17.15
CA ASP A 160 3.72 1.79 -15.93
C ASP A 160 4.51 2.30 -14.73
N LYS A 161 3.82 2.40 -13.60
CA LYS A 161 4.34 3.02 -12.39
C LYS A 161 4.72 2.01 -11.33
N VAL A 162 5.78 2.32 -10.59
CA VAL A 162 6.14 1.61 -9.37
C VAL A 162 4.99 1.71 -8.37
N THR A 163 4.49 0.56 -7.91
CA THR A 163 3.40 0.49 -6.92
C THR A 163 3.91 0.22 -5.51
N PHE A 164 5.13 -0.32 -5.37
CA PHE A 164 5.77 -0.57 -4.08
C PHE A 164 7.28 -0.69 -4.22
N ILE A 165 8.02 -0.45 -3.15
CA ILE A 165 9.47 -0.68 -3.06
C ILE A 165 9.74 -1.66 -1.92
N PHE A 166 10.62 -2.64 -2.15
CA PHE A 166 10.85 -3.70 -1.17
C PHE A 166 12.29 -4.27 -1.14
N LYS A 167 12.63 -4.98 -0.08
CA LYS A 167 13.85 -5.76 0.14
C LYS A 167 13.47 -7.19 0.53
N ARG A 168 14.24 -8.17 0.05
CA ARG A 168 14.17 -9.59 0.40
C ARG A 168 15.52 -10.25 0.13
#